data_AF-A0A3C1ZC84-F1
#
_entry.id   AF-A0A3C1ZC84-F1
#
_cell.length_a   1.000
_cell.length_b   1.000
_cell.length_c   1.000
_cell.angle_alpha   90.00
_cell.angle_beta   90.00
_cell.angle_gamma   90.00
#
_symmetry.space_group_name_H-M   'P 1'
#
loop_
_entity.id
_entity.type
_entity.pdbx_description
1 polymer ?
#
loop_
_entity_poly.entity_id
_entity_poly.type
_entity_poly.pdbx_seq_one_letter_code
_entity_poly.pdbx_strand_id
1 'polypeptide(L)'
;MKQRIITFLICSAAAVAVMAGVHMSSTHYASGQNIVIAYDGLPAGAEVLIYKGLSLQPMLESQVVTGESGTITLGNAYEPGTYTVKVMHDGAEVSQQATFSVADPEVVRGASRIMVLSDIHVMAPELLIHDGKAFTDHVATDRKMLRQSAEIFSTMTDSIIRLHPDLVVITGDLTKDGETASHHYVAGELRRMKEAGIPSLVIPGNHDCNNPGAKTFDGDNWAYAPTVTRDEFAQIYSDFGYGENVVRDPSSLSYVAEPLPGLVVLGIDSNEDEENRLVSRGDDSNVSHVAGRIKTATLQWLLERAREATRANKQVIALLHHHLVSHFDKEETLVSPYVLENAASVQRQLLEAGVRLVLTGHFHVQDVARIFNDEHTDSLTEVSSGALVGYPHPFRTVDFNSDFTQAHLHSGFIRSIASMPDLESQSQAVLSSCVPSLVRTLVSLYWDRLLNKLSDKLGGLDNVRLIMDLPETPAEAAALVNEYLGDAARRSYMLLTEGNEHLKRTDDLMNDINAGLDGMINALVKPLFRTAVSGLLRVELDQRFGTVFTSVYHDVNNVGTPGECEVNDLYLDLELPRPTAIERVVNDGVSTRSVDYYDITGHRMSEPGQGVNIVVTQFTDGTTQVVKTVN
;
A
#
# COMPACT_ATOMS: atom_id res chain seq x y z
N MET A 1 66.40 9.18 38.83
CA MET A 1 65.86 10.46 38.30
C MET A 1 65.48 10.42 36.81
N LYS A 2 66.09 9.56 35.96
CA LYS A 2 65.72 9.42 34.54
C LYS A 2 64.45 8.58 34.24
N GLN A 3 63.91 7.85 35.22
CA GLN A 3 62.69 7.05 35.05
C GLN A 3 61.38 7.78 35.44
N ARG A 4 61.47 8.95 36.10
CA ARG A 4 60.28 9.74 36.50
C ARG A 4 59.87 10.81 35.49
N ILE A 5 60.72 11.09 34.50
CA ILE A 5 60.41 12.04 33.42
C ILE A 5 59.64 11.35 32.27
N ILE A 6 59.86 10.04 32.07
CA ILE A 6 59.15 9.27 31.03
C ILE A 6 57.70 9.00 31.43
N THR A 7 57.40 8.79 32.72
CA THR A 7 56.01 8.62 33.19
C THR A 7 55.20 9.92 33.16
N PHE A 8 55.85 11.10 33.28
CA PHE A 8 55.15 12.39 33.20
C PHE A 8 54.89 12.83 31.75
N LEU A 9 55.74 12.43 30.80
CA LEU A 9 55.51 12.64 29.35
C LEU A 9 54.51 11.66 28.73
N ILE A 10 54.22 10.53 29.39
CA ILE A 10 53.18 9.58 28.95
C ILE A 10 51.81 9.90 29.57
N CYS A 11 51.74 10.76 30.60
CA CYS A 11 50.48 11.15 31.23
C CYS A 11 49.90 12.51 30.77
N SER A 12 50.49 13.16 29.76
CA SER A 12 49.97 14.42 29.20
C SER A 12 49.80 14.39 27.68
N ALA A 13 49.74 13.20 27.09
CA ALA A 13 49.37 12.99 25.69
C ALA A 13 48.29 11.90 25.52
N ALA A 14 47.50 11.64 26.57
CA ALA A 14 46.12 11.22 26.36
C ALA A 14 45.30 12.48 26.06
N ALA A 15 45.64 13.16 24.96
CA ALA A 15 44.59 13.85 24.23
C ALA A 15 43.58 12.74 23.95
N VAL A 16 42.36 12.90 24.49
CA VAL A 16 41.20 12.26 23.91
C VAL A 16 41.33 12.57 22.43
N ALA A 17 41.75 11.58 21.63
CA ALA A 17 41.60 11.70 20.20
C ALA A 17 40.10 11.87 20.05
N VAL A 18 39.65 13.11 19.82
CA VAL A 18 38.28 13.36 19.39
C VAL A 18 38.17 12.50 18.15
N MET A 19 37.44 11.39 18.25
CA MET A 19 37.28 10.49 17.12
C MET A 19 36.67 11.34 16.03
N ALA A 20 37.40 11.50 14.91
CA ALA A 20 36.88 12.15 13.73
C ALA A 20 35.48 11.59 13.45
N GLY A 21 34.48 12.47 13.41
CA GLY A 21 33.12 11.99 13.37
C GLY A 21 32.08 13.00 13.78
N VAL A 22 30.90 12.44 13.98
CA VAL A 22 29.66 13.16 14.17
C VAL A 22 29.25 13.10 15.65
N HIS A 23 28.82 14.23 16.18
CA HIS A 23 28.43 14.40 17.58
C HIS A 23 27.08 15.10 17.67
N MET A 24 26.17 14.59 18.49
CA MET A 24 24.84 15.16 18.66
C MET A 24 24.63 15.57 20.12
N SER A 25 23.95 16.71 20.31
CA SER A 25 23.62 17.21 21.66
C SER A 25 22.51 16.40 22.34
N SER A 26 21.67 15.74 21.55
CA SER A 26 20.67 14.76 21.96
C SER A 26 20.64 13.60 20.96
N THR A 27 20.20 12.44 21.39
CA THR A 27 19.87 11.30 20.51
C THR A 27 18.37 11.02 20.46
N HIS A 28 17.56 11.84 21.14
CA HIS A 28 16.11 11.74 21.20
C HIS A 28 15.51 13.13 21.01
N TYR A 29 14.63 13.26 20.03
CA TYR A 29 14.00 14.52 19.62
C TYR A 29 12.48 14.36 19.62
N ALA A 30 11.75 15.40 19.99
CA ALA A 30 10.31 15.45 19.75
C ALA A 30 10.03 15.68 18.25
N SER A 31 8.87 15.23 17.76
CA SER A 31 8.41 15.59 16.41
C SER A 31 8.37 17.11 16.24
N GLY A 32 8.87 17.61 15.10
CA GLY A 32 8.98 19.05 14.82
C GLY A 32 10.10 19.80 15.56
N GLN A 33 10.92 19.11 16.37
CA GLN A 33 12.09 19.71 17.01
C GLN A 33 13.24 19.86 16.00
N ASN A 34 13.94 21.01 16.05
CA ASN A 34 15.11 21.23 15.23
C ASN A 34 16.29 20.32 15.64
N ILE A 35 16.89 19.65 14.67
CA ILE A 35 18.01 18.72 14.84
C ILE A 35 19.29 19.39 14.34
N VAL A 36 20.30 19.38 15.21
CA VAL A 36 21.64 19.93 14.92
C VAL A 36 22.68 18.89 15.25
N ILE A 37 23.58 18.69 14.30
CA ILE A 37 24.68 17.76 14.36
C ILE A 37 25.98 18.57 14.37
N ALA A 38 26.86 18.32 15.33
CA ALA A 38 28.24 18.81 15.31
C ALA A 38 29.16 17.77 14.66
N TYR A 39 30.27 18.21 14.08
CA TYR A 39 31.30 17.32 13.57
C TYR A 39 32.69 17.89 13.83
N ASP A 40 33.68 17.00 13.97
CA ASP A 40 35.10 17.33 14.12
C ASP A 40 35.97 16.29 13.42
N GLY A 41 37.14 16.70 12.94
CA GLY A 41 38.11 15.87 12.22
C GLY A 41 37.63 15.25 10.89
N LEU A 42 36.55 15.74 10.28
CA LEU A 42 36.04 15.21 9.01
C LEU A 42 36.71 15.87 7.79
N PRO A 43 36.95 15.13 6.69
CA PRO A 43 37.53 15.71 5.48
C PRO A 43 36.55 16.70 4.83
N ALA A 44 37.09 17.82 4.33
CA ALA A 44 36.30 18.78 3.55
C ALA A 44 35.76 18.10 2.29
N GLY A 45 34.48 18.33 1.98
CA GLY A 45 33.79 17.65 0.89
C GLY A 45 33.23 16.27 1.26
N ALA A 46 33.36 15.82 2.52
CA ALA A 46 32.58 14.69 3.00
C ALA A 46 31.09 15.02 3.01
N GLU A 47 30.25 14.06 2.66
CA GLU A 47 28.80 14.17 2.66
C GLU A 47 28.22 13.47 3.90
N VAL A 48 27.33 14.16 4.61
CA VAL A 48 26.57 13.63 5.73
C VAL A 48 25.21 13.17 5.21
N LEU A 49 25.00 11.85 5.25
CA LEU A 49 23.80 11.17 4.80
C LEU A 49 22.99 10.67 6.00
N ILE A 50 21.67 10.85 5.94
CA ILE A 50 20.74 10.42 6.97
C ILE A 50 19.90 9.27 6.42
N TYR A 51 19.74 8.18 7.16
CA TYR A 51 18.94 7.02 6.77
C TYR A 51 17.84 6.78 7.81
N LYS A 52 16.59 6.61 7.38
CA LYS A 52 15.47 6.24 8.27
C LYS A 52 15.41 4.73 8.44
N GLY A 53 15.42 4.25 9.68
CA GLY A 53 15.35 2.83 10.01
C GLY A 53 16.44 2.02 9.30
N LEU A 54 16.01 0.99 8.57
CA LEU A 54 16.89 0.16 7.75
C LEU A 54 16.88 0.54 6.26
N SER A 55 16.32 1.69 5.89
CA SER A 55 16.17 2.06 4.48
C SER A 55 17.49 2.01 3.73
N LEU A 56 17.41 1.50 2.50
CA LEU A 56 18.58 1.41 1.62
C LEU A 56 18.91 2.75 0.94
N GLN A 57 17.97 3.71 0.95
CA GLN A 57 18.18 5.06 0.43
C GLN A 57 18.32 6.06 1.56
N PRO A 58 19.27 7.00 1.48
CA PRO A 58 19.31 8.11 2.41
C PRO A 58 18.12 9.05 2.16
N MET A 59 17.78 9.84 3.16
CA MET A 59 16.87 10.97 3.02
C MET A 59 17.42 11.96 1.98
N LEU A 60 16.51 12.69 1.31
CA LEU A 60 16.83 13.67 0.28
C LEU A 60 17.75 14.77 0.81
N GLU A 61 17.53 15.19 2.06
CA GLU A 61 18.39 16.15 2.74
C GLU A 61 19.78 15.54 3.01
N SER A 62 20.79 16.03 2.31
CA SER A 62 22.20 15.79 2.62
C SER A 62 22.96 17.10 2.80
N GLN A 63 24.08 17.03 3.52
CA GLN A 63 24.87 18.21 3.87
C GLN A 63 26.35 17.92 3.67
N VAL A 64 27.07 18.90 3.10
CA VAL A 64 28.50 18.75 2.80
C VAL A 64 29.34 19.44 3.87
N VAL A 65 30.34 18.72 4.36
CA VAL A 65 31.33 19.21 5.33
C VAL A 65 32.21 20.28 4.68
N THR A 66 32.21 21.49 5.23
CA THR A 66 32.93 22.64 4.64
C THR A 66 34.32 22.89 5.24
N GLY A 67 34.70 22.15 6.29
CA GLY A 67 35.97 22.31 7.01
C GLY A 67 36.17 21.18 8.02
N GLU A 68 37.27 21.19 8.77
CA GLU A 68 37.59 20.07 9.68
C GLU A 68 36.60 19.94 10.86
N SER A 69 35.99 21.04 11.31
CA SER A 69 34.96 21.05 12.35
C SER A 69 33.84 22.04 12.05
N GLY A 70 32.66 21.78 12.61
CA GLY A 70 31.50 22.64 12.41
C GLY A 70 30.19 22.04 12.93
N THR A 71 29.08 22.62 12.48
CA THR A 71 27.74 22.15 12.78
C THR A 71 26.88 22.15 11.53
N ILE A 72 26.06 21.12 11.40
CA ILE A 72 25.04 20.93 10.36
C ILE A 72 23.68 21.03 11.03
N THR A 73 22.82 21.91 10.52
CA THR A 73 21.42 21.97 10.95
C THR A 73 20.61 21.14 9.97
N LEU A 74 20.03 20.03 10.45
CA LEU A 74 19.16 19.18 9.65
C LEU A 74 17.74 19.75 9.55
N GLY A 75 17.34 20.67 10.43
CA GLY A 75 15.97 21.19 10.44
C GLY A 75 15.05 20.33 11.30
N ASN A 76 13.75 20.36 11.01
CA ASN A 76 12.72 19.75 11.84
C ASN A 76 11.69 18.90 11.08
N ALA A 77 11.92 18.63 9.79
CA ALA A 77 11.01 17.89 8.91
C ALA A 77 11.23 16.36 8.96
N TYR A 78 11.70 15.83 10.08
CA TYR A 78 11.93 14.39 10.25
C TYR A 78 10.70 13.72 10.86
N GLU A 79 10.29 12.65 10.21
CA GLU A 79 9.19 11.80 10.65
C GLU A 79 9.55 11.02 11.91
N PRO A 80 8.57 10.49 12.65
CA PRO A 80 8.84 9.58 13.74
C PRO A 80 9.63 8.35 13.30
N GLY A 81 10.57 7.95 14.14
CA GLY A 81 11.40 6.77 13.92
C GLY A 81 12.85 6.95 14.35
N THR A 82 13.64 5.91 14.09
CA THR A 82 15.09 5.90 14.33
C THR A 82 15.81 6.26 13.04
N TYR A 83 16.88 7.03 13.16
CA TYR A 83 17.72 7.49 12.07
C TYR A 83 19.18 7.16 12.30
N THR A 84 19.88 6.82 11.22
CA THR A 84 21.32 6.57 11.20
C THR A 84 22.01 7.63 10.36
N VAL A 85 23.06 8.24 10.91
CA VAL A 85 23.90 9.22 10.25
C VAL A 85 25.18 8.54 9.78
N LYS A 86 25.46 8.62 8.48
CA LYS A 86 26.69 8.11 7.86
C LYS A 86 27.43 9.28 7.20
N VAL A 87 28.75 9.27 7.31
CA VAL A 87 29.59 10.26 6.62
C VAL A 87 30.36 9.55 5.52
N MET A 88 30.12 9.98 4.28
CA MET A 88 30.73 9.42 3.08
C MET A 88 31.73 10.39 2.49
N HIS A 89 32.90 9.92 2.06
CA HIS A 89 33.86 10.71 1.29
C HIS A 89 34.53 9.81 0.25
N ASP A 90 34.56 10.25 -1.00
CA ASP A 90 35.08 9.47 -2.13
C ASP A 90 34.51 8.03 -2.22
N GLY A 91 33.22 7.88 -1.90
CA GLY A 91 32.50 6.60 -1.95
C GLY A 91 32.75 5.66 -0.77
N ALA A 92 33.51 6.08 0.25
CA ALA A 92 33.77 5.29 1.46
C ALA A 92 33.19 5.97 2.71
N GLU A 93 32.73 5.15 3.66
CA GLU A 93 32.34 5.63 4.99
C GLU A 93 33.60 6.03 5.78
N VAL A 94 33.66 7.28 6.23
CA VAL A 94 34.85 7.87 6.87
C VAL A 94 34.68 8.17 8.36
N SER A 95 33.53 7.87 8.95
CA SER A 95 33.27 8.03 10.38
C SER A 95 32.53 6.83 10.96
N GLN A 96 32.49 6.72 12.29
CA GLN A 96 31.51 5.86 12.93
C GLN A 96 30.09 6.40 12.70
N GLN A 97 29.13 5.48 12.63
CA GLN A 97 27.72 5.82 12.51
C GLN A 97 27.20 6.42 13.83
N ALA A 98 26.41 7.48 13.73
CA ALA A 98 25.65 8.01 14.85
C ALA A 98 24.16 7.69 14.64
N THR A 99 23.39 7.59 15.73
CA THR A 99 21.95 7.36 15.65
C THR A 99 21.20 8.36 16.50
N PHE A 100 20.00 8.73 16.03
CA PHE A 100 19.03 9.51 16.80
C PHE A 100 17.63 8.99 16.55
N SER A 101 16.68 9.39 17.39
CA SER A 101 15.27 9.09 17.23
C SER A 101 14.44 10.35 17.26
N VAL A 102 13.36 10.33 16.49
CA VAL A 102 12.27 11.30 16.56
C VAL A 102 11.06 10.57 17.12
N ALA A 103 10.54 11.09 18.23
CA ALA A 103 9.34 10.55 18.84
C ALA A 103 8.12 10.76 17.95
N ASP A 104 7.12 9.89 18.08
CA ASP A 104 5.80 10.13 17.50
C ASP A 104 5.31 11.53 17.92
N PRO A 105 4.64 12.27 17.02
CA PRO A 105 3.93 13.46 17.44
C PRO A 105 2.99 13.09 18.57
N GLU A 106 2.72 14.02 19.48
CA GLU A 106 1.66 13.83 20.46
C GLU A 106 0.34 13.71 19.69
N VAL A 107 -0.06 12.47 19.39
CA VAL A 107 -1.27 12.21 18.62
C VAL A 107 -2.43 12.67 19.47
N VAL A 108 -3.06 13.78 19.08
CA VAL A 108 -4.35 14.16 19.62
C VAL A 108 -5.32 13.10 19.13
N ARG A 109 -5.51 12.05 19.95
CA ARG A 109 -6.47 10.98 19.66
C ARG A 109 -7.78 11.67 19.27
N GLY A 110 -8.27 11.33 18.09
CA GLY A 110 -9.56 11.79 17.62
C GLY A 110 -10.69 11.35 18.56
N ALA A 111 -11.92 11.74 18.24
CA ALA A 111 -13.08 11.20 18.95
C ALA A 111 -13.25 9.69 18.74
N SER A 112 -12.73 9.16 17.62
CA SER A 112 -12.77 7.74 17.31
C SER A 112 -11.52 7.30 16.56
N ARG A 113 -10.93 6.18 16.98
CA ARG A 113 -9.75 5.58 16.35
C ARG A 113 -10.10 4.25 15.70
N ILE A 114 -9.83 4.15 14.40
CA ILE A 114 -9.90 2.89 13.65
C ILE A 114 -8.49 2.38 13.43
N MET A 115 -8.25 1.11 13.71
CA MET A 115 -7.00 0.44 13.36
C MET A 115 -7.20 -0.40 12.10
N VAL A 116 -6.30 -0.26 11.13
CA VAL A 116 -6.38 -0.92 9.81
C VAL A 116 -5.21 -1.88 9.68
N LEU A 117 -5.53 -3.13 9.35
CA LEU A 117 -4.57 -4.17 9.01
C LEU A 117 -4.89 -4.70 7.60
N SER A 118 -3.89 -5.24 6.92
CA SER A 118 -4.10 -5.98 5.68
C SER A 118 -3.11 -7.13 5.54
N ASP A 119 -3.50 -8.13 4.74
CA ASP A 119 -2.64 -9.21 4.26
C ASP A 119 -1.87 -9.87 5.42
N ILE A 120 -2.61 -10.21 6.48
CA ILE A 120 -2.05 -10.84 7.69
C ILE A 120 -1.58 -12.28 7.41
N HIS A 121 -2.11 -12.91 6.35
CA HIS A 121 -1.73 -14.22 5.81
C HIS A 121 -1.34 -15.25 6.87
N VAL A 122 -2.20 -15.41 7.87
CA VAL A 122 -1.88 -16.31 8.98
C VAL A 122 -1.82 -17.74 8.48
N MET A 123 -0.74 -18.44 8.81
CA MET A 123 -0.63 -19.88 8.73
C MET A 123 -0.75 -20.45 10.16
N ALA A 124 -1.79 -21.22 10.43
CA ALA A 124 -1.94 -21.85 11.74
C ALA A 124 -0.72 -22.74 12.08
N PRO A 125 -0.19 -22.69 13.31
CA PRO A 125 1.03 -23.44 13.67
C PRO A 125 0.93 -24.96 13.41
N GLU A 126 -0.26 -25.53 13.55
CA GLU A 126 -0.53 -26.97 13.32
C GLU A 126 -0.40 -27.41 11.85
N LEU A 127 -0.37 -26.47 10.89
CA LEU A 127 -0.13 -26.78 9.48
C LEU A 127 1.35 -27.11 9.20
N LEU A 128 2.26 -26.78 10.12
CA LEU A 128 3.65 -27.21 10.10
C LEU A 128 3.83 -28.34 11.14
N ILE A 129 3.56 -29.58 10.73
CA ILE A 129 3.60 -30.77 11.61
C ILE A 129 5.04 -31.07 12.04
N HIS A 130 5.93 -31.17 11.06
CA HIS A 130 7.38 -31.23 11.27
C HIS A 130 8.05 -30.29 10.28
N ASP A 131 9.06 -29.56 10.76
CA ASP A 131 9.88 -28.72 9.92
C ASP A 131 10.77 -29.56 8.99
N GLY A 132 11.07 -29.05 7.80
CA GLY A 132 11.87 -29.77 6.83
C GLY A 132 11.88 -29.15 5.43
N LYS A 133 12.30 -29.95 4.45
CA LYS A 133 12.52 -29.46 3.08
C LYS A 133 11.25 -28.93 2.43
N ALA A 134 10.09 -29.53 2.67
CA ALA A 134 8.86 -29.12 2.01
C ALA A 134 8.46 -27.67 2.35
N PHE A 135 8.54 -27.31 3.64
CA PHE A 135 8.24 -25.95 4.08
C PHE A 135 9.37 -24.98 3.72
N THR A 136 10.62 -25.41 3.86
CA THR A 136 11.80 -24.59 3.47
C THR A 136 11.74 -24.19 2.00
N ASP A 137 11.46 -25.13 1.10
CA ASP A 137 11.31 -24.87 -0.33
C ASP A 137 10.11 -23.96 -0.62
N HIS A 138 9.02 -24.11 0.14
CA HIS A 138 7.81 -23.33 -0.04
C HIS A 138 8.02 -21.84 0.27
N VAL A 139 8.75 -21.53 1.35
CA VAL A 139 8.99 -20.13 1.77
C VAL A 139 10.22 -19.50 1.11
N ALA A 140 11.05 -20.28 0.40
CA ALA A 140 12.32 -19.81 -0.17
C ALA A 140 12.19 -18.64 -1.16
N THR A 141 11.01 -18.43 -1.73
CA THR A 141 10.72 -17.33 -2.67
C THR A 141 9.53 -16.48 -2.25
N ASP A 142 9.02 -16.67 -1.02
CA ASP A 142 7.90 -15.88 -0.50
C ASP A 142 8.43 -14.71 0.33
N ARG A 143 7.89 -13.51 0.07
CA ARG A 143 8.19 -12.28 0.80
C ARG A 143 7.61 -12.27 2.22
N LYS A 144 6.71 -13.19 2.54
CA LYS A 144 5.97 -13.26 3.82
C LYS A 144 6.73 -14.07 4.87
N MET A 145 6.66 -13.64 6.13
CA MET A 145 7.19 -14.38 7.28
C MET A 145 6.23 -15.49 7.73
N LEU A 146 5.89 -16.43 6.84
CA LEU A 146 4.84 -17.44 7.08
C LEU A 146 5.05 -18.29 8.34
N ARG A 147 6.31 -18.61 8.66
CA ARG A 147 6.68 -19.34 9.89
C ARG A 147 6.29 -18.57 11.15
N GLN A 148 6.42 -17.25 11.13
CA GLN A 148 6.14 -16.36 12.24
C GLN A 148 4.74 -15.73 12.16
N SER A 149 3.99 -15.95 11.08
CA SER A 149 2.73 -15.26 10.78
C SER A 149 1.72 -15.27 11.94
N ALA A 150 1.51 -16.43 12.58
CA ALA A 150 0.63 -16.57 13.74
C ALA A 150 1.11 -15.73 14.95
N GLU A 151 2.41 -15.73 15.24
CA GLU A 151 2.97 -14.96 16.35
C GLU A 151 2.99 -13.45 16.08
N ILE A 152 3.25 -13.05 14.83
CA ILE A 152 3.15 -11.65 14.37
C ILE A 152 1.72 -11.16 14.60
N PHE A 153 0.71 -11.92 14.16
CA PHE A 153 -0.68 -11.54 14.35
C PHE A 153 -1.09 -11.53 15.82
N SER A 154 -0.69 -12.53 16.62
CA SER A 154 -0.93 -12.52 18.07
C SER A 154 -0.27 -11.32 18.76
N THR A 155 0.94 -10.92 18.34
CA THR A 155 1.63 -9.73 18.87
C THR A 155 0.89 -8.44 18.47
N MET A 156 0.33 -8.39 17.25
CA MET A 156 -0.54 -7.32 16.81
C MET A 156 -1.81 -7.27 17.67
N THR A 157 -2.45 -8.41 17.94
CA THR A 157 -3.62 -8.53 18.83
C THR A 157 -3.32 -8.00 20.22
N ASP A 158 -2.19 -8.36 20.81
CA ASP A 158 -1.80 -7.84 22.13
C ASP A 158 -1.63 -6.32 22.10
N SER A 159 -1.09 -5.79 21.01
CA SER A 159 -0.92 -4.34 20.81
C SER A 159 -2.26 -3.63 20.62
N ILE A 160 -3.18 -4.21 19.85
CA ILE A 160 -4.57 -3.74 19.69
C ILE A 160 -5.27 -3.67 21.04
N ILE A 161 -5.20 -4.74 21.85
CA ILE A 161 -5.83 -4.78 23.18
C ILE A 161 -5.25 -3.70 24.10
N ARG A 162 -3.93 -3.44 24.04
CA ARG A 162 -3.30 -2.37 24.82
C ARG A 162 -3.69 -0.98 24.34
N LEU A 163 -3.74 -0.74 23.03
CA LEU A 163 -4.07 0.55 22.44
C LEU A 163 -5.57 0.85 22.49
N HIS A 164 -6.39 -0.19 22.56
CA HIS A 164 -7.84 -0.16 22.69
C HIS A 164 -8.52 0.80 21.68
N PRO A 165 -8.32 0.60 20.36
CA PRO A 165 -9.02 1.37 19.35
C PRO A 165 -10.54 1.15 19.43
N ASP A 166 -11.30 2.06 18.82
CA ASP A 166 -12.76 1.99 18.79
C ASP A 166 -13.28 0.98 17.75
N LEU A 167 -12.45 0.65 16.75
CA LEU A 167 -12.71 -0.38 15.74
C LEU A 167 -11.39 -0.92 15.17
N VAL A 168 -11.36 -2.21 14.83
CA VAL A 168 -10.33 -2.82 13.99
C VAL A 168 -10.94 -3.23 12.64
N VAL A 169 -10.26 -2.96 11.54
CA VAL A 169 -10.66 -3.45 10.21
C VAL A 169 -9.52 -4.23 9.57
N ILE A 170 -9.84 -5.33 8.87
CA ILE A 170 -8.86 -6.12 8.10
C ILE A 170 -9.32 -6.27 6.65
N THR A 171 -8.52 -5.77 5.71
CA THR A 171 -8.85 -5.62 4.29
C THR A 171 -8.52 -6.84 3.43
N GLY A 172 -8.71 -8.04 3.97
CA GLY A 172 -8.51 -9.29 3.21
C GLY A 172 -7.18 -9.98 3.45
N ASP A 173 -7.03 -11.13 2.79
CA ASP A 173 -5.94 -12.07 2.92
C ASP A 173 -5.62 -12.39 4.38
N LEU A 174 -6.68 -12.85 5.06
CA LEU A 174 -6.65 -13.22 6.47
C LEU A 174 -5.76 -14.44 6.72
N THR A 175 -5.70 -15.35 5.75
CA THR A 175 -4.99 -16.62 5.84
C THR A 175 -3.94 -16.75 4.75
N LYS A 176 -2.99 -17.67 4.95
CA LYS A 176 -1.97 -17.97 3.95
C LYS A 176 -2.59 -18.41 2.62
N ASP A 177 -3.39 -19.49 2.65
CA ASP A 177 -4.06 -20.02 1.46
C ASP A 177 -5.44 -20.64 1.82
N GLY A 178 -6.22 -19.95 2.66
CA GLY A 178 -7.61 -20.32 2.91
C GLY A 178 -7.77 -21.57 3.77
N GLU A 179 -6.73 -21.98 4.50
CA GLU A 179 -6.80 -23.20 5.32
C GLU A 179 -7.82 -23.04 6.45
N THR A 180 -8.69 -24.03 6.64
CA THR A 180 -9.71 -23.99 7.70
C THR A 180 -9.10 -23.77 9.10
N ALA A 181 -7.94 -24.40 9.37
CA ALA A 181 -7.19 -24.20 10.61
C ALA A 181 -6.73 -22.75 10.79
N SER A 182 -6.22 -22.12 9.73
CA SER A 182 -5.80 -20.71 9.72
C SER A 182 -6.97 -19.77 9.98
N HIS A 183 -8.13 -20.00 9.35
CA HIS A 183 -9.34 -19.21 9.62
C HIS A 183 -9.78 -19.30 11.08
N HIS A 184 -9.77 -20.50 11.66
CA HIS A 184 -10.10 -20.65 13.08
C HIS A 184 -9.09 -19.99 14.02
N TYR A 185 -7.80 -20.00 13.67
CA TYR A 185 -6.79 -19.26 14.41
C TYR A 185 -7.06 -17.75 14.37
N VAL A 186 -7.27 -17.19 13.17
CA VAL A 186 -7.59 -15.76 13.00
C VAL A 186 -8.86 -15.38 13.78
N ALA A 187 -9.92 -16.17 13.66
CA ALA A 187 -11.16 -15.95 14.41
C ALA A 187 -10.96 -16.08 15.94
N GLY A 188 -9.99 -16.88 16.40
CA GLY A 188 -9.56 -16.92 17.79
C GLY A 188 -8.97 -15.60 18.27
N GLU A 189 -8.05 -15.03 17.51
CA GLU A 189 -7.43 -13.73 17.79
C GLU A 189 -8.45 -12.58 17.75
N LEU A 190 -9.34 -12.56 16.75
CA LEU A 190 -10.44 -11.59 16.69
C LEU A 190 -11.41 -11.72 17.88
N ARG A 191 -11.68 -12.94 18.36
CA ARG A 191 -12.47 -13.15 19.59
C ARG A 191 -11.78 -12.57 20.82
N ARG A 192 -10.45 -12.67 20.93
CA ARG A 192 -9.70 -12.03 22.02
C ARG A 192 -9.89 -10.51 22.01
N MET A 193 -9.88 -9.87 20.83
CA MET A 193 -10.18 -8.44 20.69
C MET A 193 -11.61 -8.12 21.13
N LYS A 194 -12.59 -8.92 20.67
CA LYS A 194 -14.00 -8.77 21.04
C LYS A 194 -14.24 -8.93 22.55
N GLU A 195 -13.60 -9.91 23.19
CA GLU A 195 -13.65 -10.14 24.64
C GLU A 195 -13.04 -8.97 25.43
N ALA A 196 -12.07 -8.25 24.85
CA ALA A 196 -11.54 -7.00 25.39
C ALA A 196 -12.42 -5.78 25.09
N GLY A 197 -13.57 -5.94 24.41
CA GLY A 197 -14.51 -4.86 24.09
C GLY A 197 -14.20 -4.11 22.80
N ILE A 198 -13.32 -4.63 21.94
CA ILE A 198 -12.91 -4.00 20.68
C ILE A 198 -13.62 -4.70 19.52
N PRO A 199 -14.53 -4.05 18.80
CA PRO A 199 -15.18 -4.64 17.63
C PRO A 199 -14.20 -4.73 16.46
N SER A 200 -14.42 -5.73 15.60
CA SER A 200 -13.63 -5.91 14.38
C SER A 200 -14.53 -6.16 13.16
N LEU A 201 -14.10 -5.70 11.99
CA LEU A 201 -14.73 -5.97 10.70
C LEU A 201 -13.69 -6.55 9.73
N VAL A 202 -14.04 -7.61 9.02
CA VAL A 202 -13.14 -8.21 8.01
C VAL A 202 -13.84 -8.35 6.66
N ILE A 203 -13.06 -8.35 5.59
CA ILE A 203 -13.45 -8.81 4.26
C ILE A 203 -12.51 -9.95 3.82
N PRO A 204 -12.89 -10.83 2.89
CA PRO A 204 -11.97 -11.79 2.30
C PRO A 204 -11.00 -11.12 1.33
N GLY A 205 -9.80 -11.67 1.20
CA GLY A 205 -8.94 -11.45 0.04
C GLY A 205 -8.91 -12.66 -0.89
N ASN A 206 -8.07 -12.62 -1.93
CA ASN A 206 -8.05 -13.66 -2.95
C ASN A 206 -7.46 -14.99 -2.44
N HIS A 207 -6.83 -15.01 -1.26
CA HIS A 207 -6.31 -16.22 -0.65
C HIS A 207 -7.29 -16.95 0.27
N ASP A 208 -8.40 -16.32 0.67
CA ASP A 208 -9.19 -16.80 1.83
C ASP A 208 -10.22 -17.88 1.49
N CYS A 209 -10.93 -17.77 0.38
CA CYS A 209 -12.03 -18.69 0.06
C CYS A 209 -11.64 -19.62 -1.09
N ASN A 210 -12.12 -20.87 -1.03
CA ASN A 210 -12.02 -21.85 -2.11
C ASN A 210 -10.59 -21.97 -2.69
N ASN A 211 -9.56 -21.87 -1.87
CA ASN A 211 -8.20 -21.75 -2.37
C ASN A 211 -7.56 -23.14 -2.57
N PRO A 212 -7.11 -23.50 -3.79
CA PRO A 212 -6.47 -24.79 -4.04
C PRO A 212 -5.04 -24.89 -3.46
N GLY A 213 -4.47 -23.79 -2.96
CA GLY A 213 -3.13 -23.67 -2.41
C GLY A 213 -2.98 -24.14 -0.96
N ALA A 214 -4.09 -24.42 -0.27
CA ALA A 214 -4.14 -24.88 1.11
C ALA A 214 -3.26 -26.13 1.35
N LYS A 215 -2.28 -26.05 2.25
CA LYS A 215 -1.29 -27.12 2.48
C LYS A 215 -0.93 -27.35 3.95
N THR A 216 -0.61 -28.60 4.28
CA THR A 216 0.15 -28.99 5.47
C THR A 216 1.56 -29.43 5.08
N PHE A 217 2.51 -29.26 5.98
CA PHE A 217 3.92 -29.62 5.78
C PHE A 217 4.37 -30.58 6.88
N ASP A 218 5.01 -31.68 6.48
CA ASP A 218 5.50 -32.74 7.35
C ASP A 218 6.89 -33.20 6.89
N GLY A 219 7.92 -32.53 7.41
CA GLY A 219 9.31 -32.76 7.06
C GLY A 219 9.58 -32.45 5.59
N ASP A 220 9.87 -33.48 4.81
CA ASP A 220 10.17 -33.36 3.37
C ASP A 220 8.93 -33.51 2.49
N ASN A 221 7.75 -33.75 3.09
CA ASN A 221 6.50 -33.94 2.38
C ASN A 221 5.52 -32.79 2.66
N TRP A 222 4.58 -32.60 1.74
CA TRP A 222 3.40 -31.75 1.94
C TRP A 222 2.15 -32.52 1.52
N ALA A 223 1.00 -32.12 2.07
CA ALA A 223 -0.32 -32.59 1.66
C ALA A 223 -1.27 -31.42 1.50
N TYR A 224 -2.37 -31.60 0.77
CA TYR A 224 -3.43 -30.59 0.71
C TYR A 224 -4.13 -30.49 2.08
N ALA A 225 -4.35 -29.26 2.53
CA ALA A 225 -5.20 -28.97 3.68
C ALA A 225 -6.64 -28.67 3.23
N PRO A 226 -7.64 -28.87 4.10
CA PRO A 226 -8.99 -28.36 3.85
C PRO A 226 -8.99 -26.83 3.73
N THR A 227 -9.82 -26.31 2.83
CA THR A 227 -10.11 -24.88 2.66
C THR A 227 -11.59 -24.61 2.93
N VAL A 228 -11.92 -23.34 3.19
CA VAL A 228 -13.31 -22.91 3.46
C VAL A 228 -14.04 -22.50 2.18
N THR A 229 -15.34 -22.74 2.16
CA THR A 229 -16.28 -22.12 1.23
C THR A 229 -16.62 -20.69 1.67
N ARG A 230 -17.23 -19.93 0.76
CA ARG A 230 -17.72 -18.56 1.06
C ARG A 230 -18.76 -18.55 2.20
N ASP A 231 -19.63 -19.55 2.23
CA ASP A 231 -20.63 -19.69 3.31
C ASP A 231 -19.97 -20.01 4.65
N GLU A 232 -18.97 -20.90 4.66
CA GLU A 232 -18.19 -21.21 5.86
C GLU A 232 -17.38 -20.00 6.35
N PHE A 233 -16.80 -19.21 5.43
CA PHE A 233 -16.15 -17.94 5.77
C PHE A 233 -17.13 -17.01 6.50
N ALA A 234 -18.32 -16.78 5.92
CA ALA A 234 -19.34 -15.94 6.55
C ALA A 234 -19.80 -16.47 7.92
N GLN A 235 -19.82 -17.79 8.12
CA GLN A 235 -20.15 -18.40 9.41
C GLN A 235 -19.03 -18.19 10.44
N ILE A 236 -17.78 -18.47 10.07
CA ILE A 236 -16.59 -18.30 10.93
C ILE A 236 -16.47 -16.84 11.38
N TYR A 237 -16.71 -15.89 10.47
CA TYR A 237 -16.61 -14.45 10.74
C TYR A 237 -17.96 -13.77 11.02
N SER A 238 -18.97 -14.52 11.45
CA SER A 238 -20.30 -13.98 11.79
C SER A 238 -20.25 -12.82 12.80
N ASP A 239 -19.32 -12.88 13.75
CA ASP A 239 -19.12 -11.80 14.73
C ASP A 239 -18.31 -10.60 14.21
N PHE A 240 -17.77 -10.68 12.99
CA PHE A 240 -16.75 -9.76 12.45
C PHE A 240 -17.12 -9.20 11.08
N GLY A 241 -18.40 -8.84 10.89
CA GLY A 241 -18.92 -8.26 9.65
C GLY A 241 -19.96 -9.11 8.90
N TYR A 242 -20.29 -10.31 9.40
CA TYR A 242 -21.17 -11.25 8.68
C TYR A 242 -22.44 -11.65 9.45
N GLY A 243 -22.67 -11.08 10.63
CA GLY A 243 -23.76 -11.44 11.55
C GLY A 243 -25.03 -10.61 11.38
N GLU A 244 -25.88 -10.61 12.42
CA GLU A 244 -27.23 -10.02 12.34
C GLU A 244 -27.26 -8.49 12.31
N ASN A 245 -26.17 -7.83 12.72
CA ASN A 245 -26.10 -6.36 12.81
C ASN A 245 -25.62 -5.68 11.52
N VAL A 246 -25.46 -6.44 10.43
CA VAL A 246 -25.05 -5.91 9.12
C VAL A 246 -26.12 -6.18 8.08
N VAL A 247 -26.10 -5.41 6.99
CA VAL A 247 -26.92 -5.69 5.79
C VAL A 247 -26.04 -6.39 4.77
N ARG A 248 -26.38 -7.63 4.41
CA ARG A 248 -25.60 -8.45 3.47
C ARG A 248 -26.05 -8.25 2.03
N ASP A 249 -25.10 -8.21 1.10
CA ASP A 249 -25.38 -8.37 -0.33
C ASP A 249 -25.75 -9.83 -0.61
N PRO A 250 -26.85 -10.13 -1.33
CA PRO A 250 -27.19 -11.50 -1.72
C PRO A 250 -26.27 -12.10 -2.79
N SER A 251 -25.44 -11.30 -3.48
CA SER A 251 -24.65 -11.74 -4.65
C SER A 251 -23.16 -11.95 -4.38
N SER A 252 -22.67 -11.57 -3.19
CA SER A 252 -21.25 -11.60 -2.82
C SER A 252 -21.06 -11.73 -1.30
N LEU A 253 -19.82 -11.73 -0.82
CA LEU A 253 -19.51 -11.60 0.60
C LEU A 253 -19.57 -10.14 1.09
N SER A 254 -20.02 -9.19 0.26
CA SER A 254 -20.14 -7.79 0.64
C SER A 254 -21.20 -7.56 1.73
N TYR A 255 -21.00 -6.51 2.53
CA TYR A 255 -21.92 -6.08 3.57
C TYR A 255 -21.84 -4.58 3.85
N VAL A 256 -22.84 -4.07 4.54
CA VAL A 256 -22.84 -2.71 5.11
C VAL A 256 -23.04 -2.79 6.62
N ALA A 257 -22.15 -2.12 7.35
CA ALA A 257 -22.18 -2.03 8.80
C ALA A 257 -22.15 -0.56 9.25
N GLU A 258 -22.73 -0.26 10.41
CA GLU A 258 -22.53 1.01 11.12
C GLU A 258 -21.86 0.70 12.46
N PRO A 259 -20.53 0.44 12.47
CA PRO A 259 -19.83 0.01 13.68
C PRO A 259 -19.75 1.12 14.74
N LEU A 260 -19.77 2.39 14.30
CA LEU A 260 -19.80 3.56 15.16
C LEU A 260 -20.96 4.46 14.72
N PRO A 261 -21.70 5.11 15.66
CA PRO A 261 -22.83 5.96 15.30
C PRO A 261 -22.46 7.05 14.29
N GLY A 262 -23.11 7.05 13.13
CA GLY A 262 -22.85 8.02 12.06
C GLY A 262 -21.72 7.67 11.09
N LEU A 263 -21.01 6.54 11.29
CA LEU A 263 -20.01 6.01 10.38
C LEU A 263 -20.51 4.71 9.75
N VAL A 264 -20.75 4.73 8.44
CA VAL A 264 -21.13 3.56 7.65
C VAL A 264 -19.90 3.01 6.94
N VAL A 265 -19.67 1.71 7.07
CA VAL A 265 -18.58 0.96 6.44
C VAL A 265 -19.17 0.03 5.40
N LEU A 266 -18.73 0.16 4.15
CA LEU A 266 -19.00 -0.79 3.08
C LEU A 266 -17.88 -1.84 3.08
N GLY A 267 -18.16 -3.07 3.51
CA GLY A 267 -17.24 -4.20 3.30
C GLY A 267 -17.46 -4.75 1.90
N ILE A 268 -16.53 -4.51 0.97
CA ILE A 268 -16.68 -4.88 -0.44
C ILE A 268 -15.87 -6.15 -0.73
N ASP A 269 -16.58 -7.18 -1.18
CA ASP A 269 -15.97 -8.38 -1.73
C ASP A 269 -15.71 -8.21 -3.23
N SER A 270 -14.44 -8.18 -3.60
CA SER A 270 -13.95 -8.06 -4.97
C SER A 270 -13.39 -9.36 -5.53
N ASN A 271 -13.45 -10.47 -4.79
CA ASN A 271 -12.71 -11.67 -5.15
C ASN A 271 -13.47 -12.52 -6.18
N GLU A 272 -12.71 -13.19 -7.04
CA GLU A 272 -13.21 -14.17 -8.01
C GLU A 272 -13.07 -15.61 -7.51
N ASP A 273 -12.96 -15.81 -6.19
CA ASP A 273 -12.71 -17.12 -5.58
C ASP A 273 -13.82 -18.17 -5.83
N GLU A 274 -15.01 -17.76 -6.26
CA GLU A 274 -16.08 -18.65 -6.70
C GLU A 274 -15.76 -19.34 -8.03
N GLU A 275 -14.84 -18.77 -8.82
CA GLU A 275 -14.36 -19.32 -10.10
C GLU A 275 -13.12 -20.20 -9.93
N ASN A 276 -12.55 -20.28 -8.71
CA ASN A 276 -11.44 -21.18 -8.42
C ASN A 276 -11.81 -22.64 -8.68
N ARG A 277 -10.89 -23.38 -9.31
CA ARG A 277 -11.04 -24.81 -9.60
C ARG A 277 -10.22 -25.63 -8.63
N LEU A 278 -10.82 -26.68 -8.07
CA LEU A 278 -10.17 -27.54 -7.09
C LEU A 278 -10.36 -29.01 -7.46
N VAL A 279 -9.26 -29.75 -7.61
CA VAL A 279 -9.29 -31.20 -7.82
C VAL A 279 -10.03 -31.91 -6.68
N SER A 280 -9.95 -31.37 -5.45
CA SER A 280 -10.70 -31.88 -4.29
C SER A 280 -12.23 -31.74 -4.43
N ARG A 281 -12.71 -30.85 -5.31
CA ARG A 281 -14.13 -30.67 -5.67
C ARG A 281 -14.54 -31.40 -6.95
N GLY A 282 -13.60 -32.12 -7.57
CA GLY A 282 -13.84 -32.88 -8.81
C GLY A 282 -13.49 -32.13 -10.10
N ASP A 283 -12.82 -30.98 -10.03
CA ASP A 283 -12.27 -30.31 -11.22
C ASP A 283 -11.09 -31.10 -11.83
N ASP A 284 -10.77 -30.79 -13.08
CA ASP A 284 -9.65 -31.39 -13.82
C ASP A 284 -8.27 -30.90 -13.31
N SER A 285 -8.23 -29.74 -12.66
CA SER A 285 -7.02 -29.04 -12.28
C SER A 285 -7.29 -28.02 -11.17
N ASN A 286 -6.22 -27.65 -10.46
CA ASN A 286 -6.24 -26.59 -9.47
C ASN A 286 -5.95 -25.24 -10.15
N VAL A 287 -6.87 -24.28 -10.04
CA VAL A 287 -6.72 -22.93 -10.60
C VAL A 287 -7.19 -21.90 -9.58
N SER A 288 -6.38 -20.87 -9.34
CA SER A 288 -6.71 -19.74 -8.47
C SER A 288 -6.79 -18.46 -9.28
N HIS A 289 -7.80 -17.65 -9.02
CA HIS A 289 -7.98 -16.30 -9.56
C HIS A 289 -7.38 -15.29 -8.57
N VAL A 290 -6.64 -14.30 -9.11
CA VAL A 290 -5.94 -13.26 -8.33
C VAL A 290 -6.47 -11.86 -8.67
N ALA A 291 -7.21 -11.72 -9.78
CA ALA A 291 -7.77 -10.45 -10.21
C ALA A 291 -9.04 -10.12 -9.41
N GLY A 292 -9.29 -8.82 -9.26
CA GLY A 292 -10.45 -8.29 -8.55
C GLY A 292 -11.54 -7.79 -9.48
N ARG A 293 -12.79 -8.09 -9.15
CA ARG A 293 -13.98 -7.58 -9.84
C ARG A 293 -15.15 -7.41 -8.88
N ILE A 294 -15.88 -6.30 -9.03
CA ILE A 294 -17.19 -6.14 -8.38
C ILE A 294 -18.28 -6.50 -9.38
N LYS A 295 -19.14 -7.46 -9.03
CA LYS A 295 -20.30 -7.85 -9.86
C LYS A 295 -21.26 -6.66 -10.03
N THR A 296 -21.90 -6.54 -11.18
CA THR A 296 -22.84 -5.44 -11.48
C THR A 296 -23.95 -5.31 -10.43
N ALA A 297 -24.54 -6.42 -9.99
CA ALA A 297 -25.59 -6.41 -8.97
C ALA A 297 -25.07 -5.92 -7.60
N THR A 298 -23.88 -6.38 -7.20
CA THR A 298 -23.20 -5.94 -5.98
C THR A 298 -22.87 -4.44 -6.04
N LEU A 299 -22.34 -3.94 -7.17
CA LEU A 299 -22.05 -2.52 -7.34
C LEU A 299 -23.32 -1.67 -7.23
N GLN A 300 -24.41 -2.05 -7.90
CA GLN A 300 -25.68 -1.33 -7.80
C GLN A 300 -26.19 -1.29 -6.36
N TRP A 301 -26.15 -2.43 -5.66
CA TRP A 301 -26.53 -2.51 -4.26
C TRP A 301 -25.66 -1.62 -3.36
N LEU A 302 -24.33 -1.64 -3.53
CA LEU A 302 -23.39 -0.78 -2.78
C LEU A 302 -23.71 0.70 -2.97
N LEU A 303 -23.93 1.14 -4.21
CA LEU A 303 -24.25 2.52 -4.54
C LEU A 303 -25.57 2.97 -3.92
N GLU A 304 -26.57 2.10 -3.88
CA GLU A 304 -27.83 2.38 -3.18
C GLU A 304 -27.62 2.54 -1.68
N ARG A 305 -26.90 1.61 -1.03
CA ARG A 305 -26.61 1.68 0.42
C ARG A 305 -25.81 2.93 0.77
N ALA A 306 -24.79 3.27 -0.02
CA ALA A 306 -23.98 4.47 0.18
C ALA A 306 -24.81 5.75 0.06
N ARG A 307 -25.67 5.86 -0.97
CA ARG A 307 -26.56 7.02 -1.13
C ARG A 307 -27.57 7.14 0.00
N GLU A 308 -28.09 6.03 0.52
CA GLU A 308 -28.98 6.04 1.69
C GLU A 308 -28.27 6.56 2.94
N ALA A 309 -27.06 6.09 3.22
CA ALA A 309 -26.25 6.57 4.33
C ALA A 309 -25.92 8.06 4.20
N THR A 310 -25.51 8.50 3.01
CA THR A 310 -25.25 9.90 2.68
C THR A 310 -26.49 10.78 2.92
N ARG A 311 -27.68 10.36 2.45
CA ARG A 311 -28.95 11.09 2.70
C ARG A 311 -29.33 11.14 4.18
N ALA A 312 -28.91 10.15 4.96
CA ALA A 312 -29.04 10.13 6.41
C ALA A 312 -27.96 10.95 7.13
N ASN A 313 -27.14 11.73 6.42
CA ASN A 313 -26.05 12.55 6.94
C ASN A 313 -24.99 11.75 7.71
N LYS A 314 -24.75 10.51 7.27
CA LYS A 314 -23.69 9.63 7.79
C LYS A 314 -22.46 9.68 6.89
N GLN A 315 -21.29 9.49 7.49
CA GLN A 315 -20.05 9.35 6.75
C GLN A 315 -19.95 7.94 6.17
N VAL A 316 -19.48 7.80 4.93
CA VAL A 316 -19.31 6.49 4.27
C VAL A 316 -17.84 6.26 3.92
N ILE A 317 -17.31 5.13 4.38
CA ILE A 317 -15.99 4.61 3.99
C ILE A 317 -16.14 3.19 3.42
N ALA A 318 -15.15 2.72 2.67
CA ALA A 318 -15.13 1.37 2.12
C ALA A 318 -13.89 0.58 2.55
N LEU A 319 -14.07 -0.72 2.75
CA LEU A 319 -13.02 -1.72 2.82
C LEU A 319 -13.06 -2.50 1.51
N LEU A 320 -11.93 -2.66 0.84
CA LEU A 320 -11.80 -3.39 -0.41
C LEU A 320 -10.44 -4.08 -0.42
N HIS A 321 -10.31 -5.31 -0.91
CA HIS A 321 -9.00 -5.97 -0.88
C HIS A 321 -8.06 -5.47 -1.98
N HIS A 322 -8.54 -5.45 -3.22
CA HIS A 322 -7.78 -4.99 -4.40
C HIS A 322 -7.70 -3.47 -4.45
N HIS A 323 -6.67 -2.95 -5.12
CA HIS A 323 -6.58 -1.52 -5.36
C HIS A 323 -7.75 -1.04 -6.22
N LEU A 324 -8.36 0.07 -5.83
CA LEU A 324 -9.36 0.76 -6.65
C LEU A 324 -8.71 1.92 -7.42
N VAL A 325 -7.75 2.63 -6.84
CA VAL A 325 -6.96 3.71 -7.44
C VAL A 325 -5.56 3.20 -7.75
N SER A 326 -4.99 3.63 -8.88
CA SER A 326 -3.60 3.32 -9.19
C SER A 326 -2.66 4.13 -8.31
N HIS A 327 -1.81 3.42 -7.55
CA HIS A 327 -0.80 3.95 -6.66
C HIS A 327 0.45 4.42 -7.41
N PHE A 328 0.66 3.95 -8.63
CA PHE A 328 1.61 4.55 -9.55
C PHE A 328 1.10 4.53 -10.99
N ASP A 329 1.61 5.45 -11.80
CA ASP A 329 1.27 5.55 -13.22
C ASP A 329 1.44 4.19 -13.93
N LYS A 330 0.37 3.76 -14.63
CA LYS A 330 0.31 2.51 -15.41
C LYS A 330 0.24 1.22 -14.59
N GLU A 331 0.05 1.28 -13.27
CA GLU A 331 -0.17 0.10 -12.44
C GLU A 331 -1.22 -0.84 -13.03
N GLU A 332 -2.37 -0.30 -13.45
CA GLU A 332 -3.49 -1.03 -14.04
C GLU A 332 -3.15 -1.76 -15.34
N THR A 333 -2.04 -1.38 -16.00
CA THR A 333 -1.55 -2.05 -17.22
C THR A 333 -0.33 -2.94 -16.98
N LEU A 334 0.46 -2.66 -15.94
CA LEU A 334 1.71 -3.37 -15.61
C LEU A 334 1.50 -4.49 -14.57
N VAL A 335 0.51 -4.37 -13.71
CA VAL A 335 0.16 -5.33 -12.68
C VAL A 335 -1.37 -5.41 -12.56
N SER A 336 -2.05 -5.53 -13.70
CA SER A 336 -3.51 -5.49 -13.80
C SER A 336 -4.30 -6.40 -12.84
N PRO A 337 -3.80 -7.59 -12.41
CA PRO A 337 -4.53 -8.38 -11.40
C PRO A 337 -4.61 -7.73 -10.01
N TYR A 338 -3.80 -6.70 -9.73
CA TYR A 338 -3.80 -6.03 -8.43
C TYR A 338 -4.76 -4.84 -8.36
N VAL A 339 -5.21 -4.35 -9.52
CA VAL A 339 -6.18 -3.25 -9.65
C VAL A 339 -7.52 -3.81 -10.08
N LEU A 340 -8.61 -3.31 -9.48
CA LEU A 340 -9.97 -3.73 -9.78
C LEU A 340 -10.33 -3.56 -11.27
N GLU A 341 -11.02 -4.56 -11.83
CA GLU A 341 -11.60 -4.45 -13.16
C GLU A 341 -12.53 -3.22 -13.26
N ASN A 342 -12.39 -2.43 -14.33
CA ASN A 342 -13.16 -1.21 -14.57
C ASN A 342 -13.05 -0.16 -13.44
N ALA A 343 -11.91 -0.14 -12.72
CA ALA A 343 -11.60 0.76 -11.62
C ALA A 343 -12.09 2.21 -11.82
N ALA A 344 -11.73 2.86 -12.93
CA ALA A 344 -12.12 4.26 -13.20
C ALA A 344 -13.65 4.50 -13.18
N SER A 345 -14.43 3.54 -13.64
CA SER A 345 -15.90 3.60 -13.60
C SER A 345 -16.43 3.42 -12.18
N VAL A 346 -15.83 2.51 -11.41
CA VAL A 346 -16.21 2.25 -10.02
C VAL A 346 -15.84 3.42 -9.12
N GLN A 347 -14.63 3.97 -9.24
CA GLN A 347 -14.15 5.17 -8.55
C GLN A 347 -15.17 6.32 -8.66
N ARG A 348 -15.56 6.67 -9.90
CA ARG A 348 -16.53 7.73 -10.16
C ARG A 348 -17.87 7.46 -9.49
N GLN A 349 -18.41 6.25 -9.64
CA GLN A 349 -19.71 5.91 -9.08
C GLN A 349 -19.70 5.92 -7.54
N LEU A 350 -18.64 5.42 -6.90
CA LEU A 350 -18.48 5.44 -5.45
C LEU A 350 -18.31 6.88 -4.92
N LEU A 351 -17.49 7.70 -5.59
CA LEU A 351 -17.32 9.11 -5.26
C LEU A 351 -18.67 9.86 -5.33
N GLU A 352 -19.43 9.67 -6.41
CA GLU A 352 -20.76 10.23 -6.58
C GLU A 352 -21.79 9.72 -5.56
N ALA A 353 -21.59 8.51 -5.03
CA ALA A 353 -22.45 7.94 -3.99
C ALA A 353 -22.11 8.44 -2.57
N GLY A 354 -21.01 9.18 -2.42
CA GLY A 354 -20.58 9.78 -1.16
C GLY A 354 -19.45 9.05 -0.45
N VAL A 355 -18.79 8.08 -1.10
CA VAL A 355 -17.61 7.43 -0.56
C VAL A 355 -16.40 8.36 -0.74
N ARG A 356 -15.66 8.61 0.34
CA ARG A 356 -14.49 9.52 0.34
C ARG A 356 -13.18 8.83 0.68
N LEU A 357 -13.25 7.73 1.42
CA LEU A 357 -12.10 6.96 1.88
C LEU A 357 -12.32 5.48 1.57
N VAL A 358 -11.35 4.87 0.92
CA VAL A 358 -11.27 3.44 0.65
C VAL A 358 -10.00 2.90 1.30
N LEU A 359 -10.12 1.83 2.07
CA LEU A 359 -8.99 1.16 2.73
C LEU A 359 -8.73 -0.15 1.99
N THR A 360 -7.48 -0.35 1.52
CA THR A 360 -7.08 -1.47 0.66
C THR A 360 -5.79 -2.16 1.10
N GLY A 361 -5.44 -3.24 0.38
CA GLY A 361 -4.22 -4.02 0.56
C GLY A 361 -3.79 -4.73 -0.72
N HIS A 362 -3.55 -6.04 -0.68
CA HIS A 362 -3.26 -6.94 -1.83
C HIS A 362 -1.89 -6.73 -2.50
N PHE A 363 -1.52 -5.49 -2.82
CA PHE A 363 -0.22 -5.23 -3.45
C PHE A 363 0.95 -5.32 -2.45
N HIS A 364 0.64 -5.24 -1.15
CA HIS A 364 1.57 -5.23 0.00
C HIS A 364 2.49 -3.99 0.03
N VAL A 365 2.01 -2.85 -0.45
CA VAL A 365 2.73 -1.57 -0.34
C VAL A 365 2.02 -0.67 0.64
N GLN A 366 2.78 0.22 1.28
CA GLN A 366 2.26 1.16 2.25
C GLN A 366 2.13 2.53 1.55
N ASP A 367 1.01 2.76 0.89
CA ASP A 367 0.88 3.89 -0.06
C ASP A 367 -0.50 4.55 0.01
N VAL A 368 -0.61 5.82 -0.39
CA VAL A 368 -1.88 6.55 -0.45
C VAL A 368 -2.05 7.19 -1.82
N ALA A 369 -3.18 6.90 -2.47
CA ALA A 369 -3.50 7.47 -3.77
C ALA A 369 -4.80 8.29 -3.74
N ARG A 370 -4.92 9.28 -4.62
CA ARG A 370 -6.11 10.12 -4.69
C ARG A 370 -6.57 10.39 -6.13
N ILE A 371 -7.89 10.41 -6.30
CA ILE A 371 -8.55 10.87 -7.52
C ILE A 371 -9.54 11.99 -7.19
N PHE A 372 -9.78 12.85 -8.18
CA PHE A 372 -10.71 13.97 -8.10
C PHE A 372 -11.88 13.77 -9.07
N ASN A 373 -13.01 14.41 -8.78
CA ASN A 373 -14.04 14.61 -9.80
C ASN A 373 -13.56 15.59 -10.89
N ASP A 374 -14.26 15.63 -12.02
CA ASP A 374 -13.89 16.48 -13.18
C ASP A 374 -13.74 17.98 -12.83
N GLU A 375 -14.43 18.44 -11.80
CA GLU A 375 -14.46 19.84 -11.34
C GLU A 375 -13.39 20.15 -10.28
N HIS A 376 -12.67 19.13 -9.79
CA HIS A 376 -11.70 19.23 -8.67
C HIS A 376 -12.29 19.85 -7.40
N THR A 377 -13.57 19.60 -7.14
CA THR A 377 -14.29 20.06 -5.95
C THR A 377 -14.46 18.95 -4.90
N ASP A 378 -14.18 17.71 -5.28
CA ASP A 378 -14.39 16.52 -4.46
C ASP A 378 -13.34 15.44 -4.79
N SER A 379 -13.06 14.55 -3.84
CA SER A 379 -12.03 13.53 -4.02
C SER A 379 -12.37 12.21 -3.32
N LEU A 380 -11.79 11.13 -3.87
CA LEU A 380 -11.74 9.82 -3.24
C LEU A 380 -10.27 9.53 -2.96
N THR A 381 -9.97 9.28 -1.69
CA THR A 381 -8.65 8.85 -1.25
C THR A 381 -8.66 7.36 -0.98
N GLU A 382 -7.71 6.65 -1.57
CA GLU A 382 -7.42 5.26 -1.26
C GLU A 382 -6.18 5.19 -0.37
N VAL A 383 -6.29 4.43 0.72
CA VAL A 383 -5.17 4.14 1.62
C VAL A 383 -4.88 2.66 1.53
N SER A 384 -3.80 2.30 0.85
CA SER A 384 -3.29 0.94 0.77
C SER A 384 -2.39 0.64 1.96
N SER A 385 -2.67 -0.46 2.65
CA SER A 385 -1.88 -0.93 3.78
C SER A 385 -0.98 -2.07 3.32
N GLY A 386 0.30 -1.98 3.65
CA GLY A 386 1.24 -3.06 3.40
C GLY A 386 0.89 -4.31 4.21
N ALA A 387 1.51 -5.44 3.88
CA ALA A 387 1.19 -6.70 4.52
C ALA A 387 1.80 -6.81 5.91
N LEU A 388 0.96 -6.99 6.94
CA LEU A 388 1.42 -7.16 8.32
C LEU A 388 2.43 -8.31 8.47
N VAL A 389 2.28 -9.38 7.68
CA VAL A 389 3.13 -10.58 7.73
C VAL A 389 4.52 -10.38 7.11
N GLY A 390 4.73 -9.32 6.31
CA GLY A 390 5.97 -9.07 5.57
C GLY A 390 6.63 -7.77 6.02
N TYR A 391 7.91 -7.58 5.70
CA TYR A 391 8.61 -6.33 6.00
C TYR A 391 7.89 -5.12 5.38
N PRO A 392 7.74 -3.98 6.10
CA PRO A 392 8.23 -3.68 7.46
C PRO A 392 7.24 -4.01 8.61
N HIS A 393 6.27 -4.89 8.38
CA HIS A 393 5.18 -5.27 9.28
C HIS A 393 4.26 -4.11 9.65
N PRO A 394 3.70 -3.39 8.65
CA PRO A 394 2.90 -2.21 8.90
C PRO A 394 1.52 -2.51 9.47
N PHE A 395 0.99 -1.54 10.19
CA PHE A 395 -0.41 -1.34 10.48
C PHE A 395 -0.71 0.17 10.38
N ARG A 396 -1.97 0.56 10.23
CA ARG A 396 -2.36 1.97 10.22
C ARG A 396 -3.36 2.29 11.33
N THR A 397 -3.40 3.54 11.76
CA THR A 397 -4.52 4.10 12.53
C THR A 397 -5.11 5.28 11.79
N VAL A 398 -6.43 5.37 11.80
CA VAL A 398 -7.20 6.51 11.31
C VAL A 398 -7.95 7.12 12.48
N ASP A 399 -7.49 8.28 12.93
CA ASP A 399 -8.06 9.04 14.03
C ASP A 399 -9.05 10.08 13.51
N PHE A 400 -10.34 9.84 13.68
CA PHE A 400 -11.41 10.72 13.22
C PHE A 400 -11.79 11.77 14.26
N ASN A 401 -12.18 12.95 13.79
CA ASN A 401 -12.92 13.91 14.60
C ASN A 401 -14.33 13.39 14.95
N SER A 402 -15.08 14.10 15.81
CA SER A 402 -16.37 13.64 16.34
C SER A 402 -17.49 13.45 15.32
N ASP A 403 -17.34 14.02 14.12
CA ASP A 403 -18.34 13.93 13.06
C ASP A 403 -17.82 13.21 11.81
N PHE A 404 -16.64 12.58 11.90
CA PHE A 404 -15.99 11.82 10.82
C PHE A 404 -15.72 12.62 9.54
N THR A 405 -15.75 13.97 9.58
CA THR A 405 -15.44 14.82 8.42
C THR A 405 -13.95 15.13 8.28
N GLN A 406 -13.16 14.83 9.31
CA GLN A 406 -11.71 14.94 9.29
C GLN A 406 -11.10 13.69 9.91
N ALA A 407 -9.95 13.27 9.38
CA ALA A 407 -9.20 12.14 9.92
C ALA A 407 -7.69 12.37 9.85
N HIS A 408 -6.97 11.79 10.79
CA HIS A 408 -5.51 11.75 10.82
C HIS A 408 -5.04 10.32 10.62
N LEU A 409 -4.30 10.08 9.53
CA LEU A 409 -3.70 8.80 9.20
C LEU A 409 -2.32 8.71 9.82
N HIS A 410 -2.04 7.58 10.49
CA HIS A 410 -0.70 7.26 11.00
C HIS A 410 -0.33 5.82 10.67
N SER A 411 0.94 5.59 10.35
CA SER A 411 1.49 4.24 10.15
C SER A 411 2.36 3.81 11.33
N GLY A 412 2.17 2.58 11.79
CA GLY A 412 2.99 1.93 12.80
C GLY A 412 3.53 0.60 12.28
N PHE A 413 4.54 0.05 12.96
CA PHE A 413 5.25 -1.14 12.50
C PHE A 413 5.57 -2.09 13.66
N ILE A 414 5.41 -3.40 13.45
CA ILE A 414 5.91 -4.41 14.40
C ILE A 414 7.41 -4.59 14.17
N ARG A 415 8.21 -4.13 15.14
CA ARG A 415 9.69 -4.22 15.07
C ARG A 415 10.26 -5.52 15.61
N SER A 416 9.50 -6.20 16.48
CA SER A 416 9.94 -7.43 17.13
C SER A 416 8.75 -8.29 17.58
N ILE A 417 9.00 -9.59 17.67
CA ILE A 417 8.14 -10.58 18.32
C ILE A 417 8.99 -11.37 19.33
N ALA A 418 8.35 -12.14 20.21
CA ALA A 418 9.06 -12.82 21.29
C ALA A 418 10.11 -13.82 20.76
N SER A 419 9.80 -14.53 19.67
CA SER A 419 10.73 -15.47 19.03
C SER A 419 11.81 -14.81 18.16
N MET A 420 11.63 -13.53 17.80
CA MET A 420 12.52 -12.82 16.87
C MET A 420 12.63 -11.33 17.26
N PRO A 421 13.53 -10.99 18.21
CA PRO A 421 13.76 -9.62 18.63
C PRO A 421 14.29 -8.69 17.52
N ASP A 422 14.92 -9.26 16.49
CA ASP A 422 15.48 -8.60 15.31
C ASP A 422 14.59 -8.77 14.05
N LEU A 423 13.27 -8.92 14.24
CA LEU A 423 12.29 -9.18 13.18
C LEU A 423 12.43 -8.23 11.99
N GLU A 424 12.59 -6.93 12.24
CA GLU A 424 12.73 -5.93 11.18
C GLU A 424 13.91 -6.23 10.25
N SER A 425 15.10 -6.52 10.79
CA SER A 425 16.29 -6.83 9.97
C SER A 425 16.18 -8.17 9.27
N GLN A 426 15.62 -9.19 9.94
CA GLN A 426 15.46 -10.53 9.35
C GLN A 426 14.44 -10.52 8.20
N SER A 427 13.29 -9.86 8.39
CA SER A 427 12.26 -9.74 7.36
C SER A 427 12.71 -8.88 6.18
N GLN A 428 13.49 -7.81 6.41
CA GLN A 428 14.11 -7.05 5.33
C GLN A 428 15.03 -7.92 4.47
N ALA A 429 15.84 -8.78 5.09
CA ALA A 429 16.72 -9.70 4.38
C ALA A 429 15.92 -10.74 3.56
N VAL A 430 14.81 -11.25 4.11
CA VAL A 430 13.88 -12.13 3.39
C VAL A 430 13.32 -11.42 2.16
N LEU A 431 12.78 -10.20 2.32
CA LEU A 431 12.22 -9.41 1.23
C LEU A 431 13.26 -9.17 0.11
N SER A 432 14.45 -8.70 0.49
CA SER A 432 15.56 -8.44 -0.43
C SER A 432 15.99 -9.68 -1.21
N SER A 433 15.99 -10.85 -0.57
CA SER A 433 16.33 -12.12 -1.23
C SER A 433 15.27 -12.59 -2.24
N CYS A 434 14.01 -12.16 -2.07
CA CYS A 434 12.89 -12.55 -2.93
C CYS A 434 12.74 -11.70 -4.19
N VAL A 435 13.25 -10.46 -4.21
CA VAL A 435 13.13 -9.53 -5.34
C VAL A 435 13.52 -10.15 -6.70
N PRO A 436 14.62 -10.90 -6.84
CA PRO A 436 14.96 -11.54 -8.12
C PRO A 436 13.87 -12.51 -8.63
N SER A 437 13.17 -13.20 -7.72
CA SER A 437 12.06 -14.09 -8.09
C SER A 437 10.83 -13.29 -8.53
N LEU A 438 10.53 -12.15 -7.89
CA LEU A 438 9.46 -11.25 -8.30
C LEU A 438 9.73 -10.67 -9.70
N VAL A 439 10.95 -10.20 -9.94
CA VAL A 439 11.40 -9.72 -11.26
C VAL A 439 11.26 -10.82 -12.31
N ARG A 440 11.67 -12.05 -12.00
CA ARG A 440 11.51 -13.19 -12.93
C ARG A 440 10.05 -13.44 -13.30
N THR A 441 9.13 -13.36 -12.34
CA THR A 441 7.69 -13.51 -12.60
C THR A 441 7.19 -12.41 -13.53
N LEU A 442 7.52 -11.15 -13.26
CA LEU A 442 7.15 -10.02 -14.11
C LEU A 442 7.73 -10.15 -15.52
N VAL A 443 9.02 -10.48 -15.65
CA VAL A 443 9.65 -10.71 -16.96
C VAL A 443 8.93 -11.81 -17.72
N SER A 444 8.61 -12.92 -17.06
CA SER A 444 7.91 -14.05 -17.70
C SER A 444 6.51 -13.67 -18.19
N LEU A 445 5.77 -12.86 -17.44
CA LEU A 445 4.44 -12.38 -17.83
C LEU A 445 4.48 -11.45 -19.06
N TYR A 446 5.54 -10.65 -19.21
CA TYR A 446 5.66 -9.65 -20.27
C TYR A 446 6.52 -10.08 -21.46
N TRP A 447 7.26 -11.19 -21.35
CA TRP A 447 8.27 -11.61 -22.32
C TRP A 447 7.72 -11.74 -23.74
N ASP A 448 6.65 -12.53 -23.91
CA ASP A 448 6.07 -12.76 -25.23
C ASP A 448 5.49 -11.48 -25.84
N ARG A 449 4.88 -10.63 -25.01
CA ARG A 449 4.36 -9.33 -25.45
C ARG A 449 5.48 -8.42 -25.94
N LEU A 450 6.62 -8.40 -25.25
CA LEU A 450 7.80 -7.64 -25.66
C LEU A 450 8.38 -8.17 -26.97
N LEU A 451 8.56 -9.48 -27.09
CA LEU A 451 9.08 -10.12 -28.30
C LEU A 451 8.18 -9.87 -29.51
N ASN A 452 6.86 -10.00 -29.35
CA ASN A 452 5.91 -9.74 -30.43
C ASN A 452 5.96 -8.28 -30.90
N LYS A 453 6.01 -7.31 -29.97
CA LYS A 453 6.15 -5.89 -30.33
C LYS A 453 7.46 -5.60 -31.08
N LEU A 454 8.57 -6.20 -30.65
CA LEU A 454 9.86 -6.04 -31.34
C LEU A 454 9.84 -6.68 -32.72
N SER A 455 9.26 -7.88 -32.83
CA SER A 455 9.05 -8.58 -34.10
C SER A 455 8.22 -7.73 -35.07
N ASP A 456 7.10 -7.17 -34.63
CA ASP A 456 6.23 -6.33 -35.45
C ASP A 456 6.95 -5.08 -35.95
N LYS A 457 7.71 -4.39 -35.07
CA LYS A 457 8.47 -3.19 -35.44
C LYS A 457 9.61 -3.47 -36.42
N LEU A 458 10.25 -4.63 -36.33
CA LEU A 458 11.41 -4.99 -37.16
C LEU A 458 11.08 -5.94 -38.32
N GLY A 459 9.79 -6.20 -38.57
CA GLY A 459 9.32 -7.01 -39.69
C GLY A 459 9.65 -8.50 -39.57
N GLY A 460 9.71 -9.02 -38.34
CA GLY A 460 9.88 -10.44 -38.03
C GLY A 460 11.00 -10.73 -37.03
N LEU A 461 10.85 -11.79 -36.23
CA LEU A 461 11.83 -12.24 -35.23
C LEU A 461 13.22 -12.53 -35.83
N ASP A 462 13.30 -13.01 -37.08
CA ASP A 462 14.58 -13.25 -37.76
C ASP A 462 15.38 -11.94 -37.93
N ASN A 463 14.70 -10.84 -38.23
CA ASN A 463 15.33 -9.53 -38.33
C ASN A 463 15.74 -9.01 -36.94
N VAL A 464 14.95 -9.28 -35.91
CA VAL A 464 15.32 -8.95 -34.52
C VAL A 464 16.61 -9.70 -34.15
N ARG A 465 16.68 -11.01 -34.40
CA ARG A 465 17.84 -11.86 -34.10
C ARG A 465 19.08 -11.54 -34.96
N LEU A 466 18.90 -10.91 -36.12
CA LEU A 466 20.03 -10.39 -36.90
C LEU A 466 20.75 -9.25 -36.16
N ILE A 467 19.97 -8.44 -35.43
CA ILE A 467 20.39 -7.18 -34.79
C ILE A 467 20.70 -7.37 -33.30
N MET A 468 20.02 -8.30 -32.63
CA MET A 468 20.05 -8.50 -31.18
C MET A 468 20.31 -9.96 -30.80
N ASP A 469 21.09 -10.16 -29.74
CA ASP A 469 21.30 -11.45 -29.07
C ASP A 469 20.23 -11.63 -28.00
N LEU A 470 19.00 -11.95 -28.44
CA LEU A 470 17.86 -12.12 -27.55
C LEU A 470 17.96 -13.42 -26.72
N PRO A 471 17.64 -13.36 -25.42
CA PRO A 471 17.37 -14.54 -24.60
C PRO A 471 16.41 -15.52 -25.29
N GLU A 472 16.65 -16.81 -25.13
CA GLU A 472 15.78 -17.86 -25.67
C GLU A 472 14.64 -18.17 -24.71
N THR A 473 14.85 -17.95 -23.42
CA THR A 473 13.87 -18.23 -22.38
C THR A 473 13.58 -17.02 -21.49
N PRO A 474 12.39 -16.94 -20.88
CA PRO A 474 12.10 -15.93 -19.86
C PRO A 474 13.07 -15.97 -18.67
N ALA A 475 13.62 -17.15 -18.33
CA ALA A 475 14.58 -17.30 -17.26
C ALA A 475 15.92 -16.61 -17.58
N GLU A 476 16.41 -16.74 -18.82
CA GLU A 476 17.59 -16.03 -19.30
C GLU A 476 17.35 -14.52 -19.37
N ALA A 477 16.16 -14.10 -19.81
CA ALA A 477 15.77 -12.69 -19.79
C ALA A 477 15.74 -12.12 -18.37
N ALA A 478 15.19 -12.87 -17.40
CA ALA A 478 15.16 -12.47 -16.00
C ALA A 478 16.56 -12.41 -15.39
N ALA A 479 17.45 -13.33 -15.75
CA ALA A 479 18.84 -13.31 -15.32
C ALA A 479 19.56 -12.05 -15.82
N LEU A 480 19.33 -11.68 -17.08
CA LEU A 480 19.86 -10.44 -17.67
C LEU A 480 19.33 -9.19 -16.95
N VAL A 481 18.01 -9.12 -16.71
CA VAL A 481 17.43 -8.00 -15.93
C VAL A 481 18.05 -7.94 -14.54
N ASN A 482 18.21 -9.07 -13.86
CA ASN A 482 18.83 -9.11 -12.53
C ASN A 482 20.32 -8.74 -12.55
N GLU A 483 21.06 -9.06 -13.61
CA GLU A 483 22.47 -8.66 -13.79
C GLU A 483 22.63 -7.14 -13.86
N TYR A 484 21.80 -6.46 -14.66
CA TYR A 484 21.94 -5.03 -14.92
C TYR A 484 21.11 -4.12 -14.01
N LEU A 485 19.98 -4.63 -13.49
CA LEU A 485 19.01 -3.84 -12.72
C LEU A 485 18.72 -4.45 -11.34
N GLY A 486 19.30 -5.61 -10.98
CA GLY A 486 18.89 -6.34 -9.77
C GLY A 486 19.10 -5.57 -8.48
N ASP A 487 20.18 -4.79 -8.37
CA ASP A 487 20.42 -3.95 -7.21
C ASP A 487 19.47 -2.75 -7.14
N ALA A 488 19.28 -2.05 -8.26
CA ALA A 488 18.30 -0.98 -8.36
C ALA A 488 16.89 -1.48 -8.03
N ALA A 489 16.47 -2.61 -8.62
CA ALA A 489 15.17 -3.23 -8.37
C ALA A 489 14.96 -3.58 -6.89
N ARG A 490 15.99 -4.03 -6.18
CA ARG A 490 15.92 -4.26 -4.72
C ARG A 490 15.67 -2.96 -3.97
N ARG A 491 16.46 -1.91 -4.27
CA ARG A 491 16.32 -0.60 -3.63
C ARG A 491 14.96 0.03 -3.92
N SER A 492 14.48 -0.02 -5.16
CA SER A 492 13.16 0.49 -5.57
C SER A 492 12.02 -0.25 -4.87
N TYR A 493 12.11 -1.57 -4.75
CA TYR A 493 11.07 -2.36 -4.11
C TYR A 493 11.06 -2.18 -2.59
N MET A 494 12.22 -1.95 -1.93
CA MET A 494 12.24 -1.56 -0.51
C MET A 494 11.57 -0.20 -0.30
N LEU A 495 11.85 0.75 -1.19
CA LEU A 495 11.28 2.10 -1.16
C LEU A 495 9.76 2.04 -1.01
N LEU A 496 9.11 1.31 -1.95
CA LEU A 496 7.66 1.07 -2.02
C LEU A 496 7.06 0.42 -0.78
N THR A 497 7.81 -0.43 -0.09
CA THR A 497 7.33 -1.07 1.15
C THR A 497 7.47 -0.17 2.37
N GLU A 498 8.38 0.81 2.31
CA GLU A 498 8.68 1.73 3.41
C GLU A 498 7.86 3.04 3.33
N GLY A 499 7.37 3.41 2.13
CA GLY A 499 6.61 4.63 1.84
C GLY A 499 7.44 5.93 1.87
N ASN A 500 6.78 7.04 1.52
CA ASN A 500 7.33 8.40 1.50
C ASN A 500 8.62 8.52 0.68
N GLU A 501 8.56 8.00 -0.54
CA GLU A 501 9.62 7.95 -1.53
C GLU A 501 10.18 9.35 -1.83
N HIS A 502 9.31 10.37 -1.85
CA HIS A 502 9.66 11.76 -2.11
C HIS A 502 10.62 12.36 -1.07
N LEU A 503 10.68 11.79 0.14
CA LEU A 503 11.63 12.21 1.19
C LEU A 503 13.00 11.55 1.07
N LYS A 504 13.18 10.61 0.13
CA LYS A 504 14.41 9.84 -0.05
C LYS A 504 15.16 10.32 -1.29
N ARG A 505 16.48 10.17 -1.29
CA ARG A 505 17.33 10.53 -2.43
C ARG A 505 17.18 9.51 -3.55
N THR A 506 16.28 9.78 -4.48
CA THR A 506 15.96 8.87 -5.59
C THR A 506 16.68 9.18 -6.91
N ASP A 507 17.33 10.34 -7.03
CA ASP A 507 18.10 10.72 -8.23
C ASP A 507 19.23 9.72 -8.56
N ASP A 508 19.99 9.29 -7.56
CA ASP A 508 21.07 8.31 -7.75
C ASP A 508 20.50 6.95 -8.16
N LEU A 509 19.37 6.55 -7.58
CA LEU A 509 18.67 5.32 -7.95
C LEU A 509 18.18 5.39 -9.40
N MET A 510 17.63 6.53 -9.84
CA MET A 510 17.23 6.76 -11.22
C MET A 510 18.41 6.70 -12.18
N ASN A 511 19.56 7.27 -11.81
CA ASN A 511 20.78 7.17 -12.59
C ASN A 511 21.25 5.72 -12.72
N ASP A 512 21.20 4.94 -11.64
CA ASP A 512 21.56 3.51 -11.64
C ASP A 512 20.62 2.69 -12.53
N ILE A 513 19.31 2.97 -12.51
CA ILE A 513 18.33 2.33 -13.41
C ILE A 513 18.64 2.68 -14.86
N ASN A 514 18.88 3.95 -15.15
CA ASN A 514 19.21 4.42 -16.50
C ASN A 514 20.49 3.78 -17.03
N ALA A 515 21.54 3.69 -16.20
CA ALA A 515 22.79 3.02 -16.54
C ALA A 515 22.60 1.51 -16.73
N GLY A 516 21.79 0.87 -15.89
CA GLY A 516 21.43 -0.54 -16.00
C GLY A 516 20.67 -0.85 -17.30
N LEU A 517 19.68 -0.02 -17.66
CA LEU A 517 18.96 -0.12 -18.92
C LEU A 517 19.91 0.03 -20.12
N ASP A 518 20.82 1.00 -20.11
CA ASP A 518 21.81 1.17 -21.17
C ASP A 518 22.77 -0.01 -21.26
N GLY A 519 23.22 -0.54 -20.11
CA GLY A 519 24.04 -1.74 -20.04
C GLY A 519 23.34 -2.95 -20.66
N MET A 520 22.07 -3.17 -20.30
CA MET A 520 21.24 -4.25 -20.84
C MET A 520 21.02 -4.10 -22.35
N ILE A 521 20.69 -2.90 -22.84
CA ILE A 521 20.56 -2.63 -24.28
C ILE A 521 21.86 -2.93 -25.01
N ASN A 522 23.01 -2.51 -24.46
CA ASN A 522 24.32 -2.75 -25.06
C ASN A 522 24.73 -4.23 -25.07
N ALA A 523 24.28 -4.99 -24.07
CA ALA A 523 24.47 -6.44 -24.01
C ALA A 523 23.61 -7.17 -25.05
N LEU A 524 22.38 -6.70 -25.25
CA LEU A 524 21.44 -7.29 -26.22
C LEU A 524 21.74 -6.90 -27.67
N VAL A 525 22.16 -5.65 -27.94
CA VAL A 525 22.35 -5.15 -29.32
C VAL A 525 23.77 -5.46 -29.81
N LYS A 526 23.85 -6.17 -30.94
CA LYS A 526 25.13 -6.53 -31.56
C LYS A 526 25.94 -5.28 -31.91
N PRO A 527 27.29 -5.31 -31.76
CA PRO A 527 28.14 -4.12 -31.89
C PRO A 527 27.94 -3.31 -33.17
N LEU A 528 27.69 -3.97 -34.31
CA LEU A 528 27.49 -3.32 -35.61
C LEU A 528 26.24 -2.40 -35.65
N PHE A 529 25.24 -2.65 -34.80
CA PHE A 529 23.94 -1.98 -34.85
C PHE A 529 23.68 -1.03 -33.67
N ARG A 530 24.57 -0.99 -32.65
CA ARG A 530 24.37 -0.22 -31.41
C ARG A 530 24.01 1.25 -31.66
N THR A 531 24.79 1.94 -32.50
CA THR A 531 24.56 3.38 -32.77
C THR A 531 23.19 3.65 -33.39
N ALA A 532 22.66 2.73 -34.18
CA ALA A 532 21.37 2.91 -34.87
C ALA A 532 20.17 2.46 -34.02
N VAL A 533 20.34 1.43 -33.18
CA VAL A 533 19.22 0.72 -32.54
C VAL A 533 19.10 1.03 -31.05
N SER A 534 20.19 1.30 -30.33
CA SER A 534 20.14 1.55 -28.89
C SER A 534 19.28 2.77 -28.55
N GLY A 535 19.36 3.84 -29.35
CA GLY A 535 18.52 5.04 -29.16
C GLY A 535 17.03 4.77 -29.37
N LEU A 536 16.66 3.91 -30.33
CA LEU A 536 15.27 3.53 -30.56
C LEU A 536 14.70 2.71 -29.39
N LEU A 537 15.48 1.73 -28.90
CA LEU A 537 15.08 0.92 -27.74
C LEU A 537 14.97 1.76 -26.48
N ARG A 538 15.87 2.73 -26.30
CA ARG A 538 15.83 3.64 -25.17
C ARG A 538 14.56 4.48 -25.16
N VAL A 539 14.18 5.09 -26.30
CA VAL A 539 12.93 5.85 -26.43
C VAL A 539 11.71 4.99 -26.08
N GLU A 540 11.66 3.72 -26.49
CA GLU A 540 10.55 2.83 -26.16
C GLU A 540 10.49 2.51 -24.65
N LEU A 541 11.64 2.25 -24.03
CA LEU A 541 11.73 1.98 -22.59
C LEU A 541 11.33 3.22 -21.78
N ASP A 542 11.82 4.40 -22.16
CA ASP A 542 11.48 5.66 -21.50
C ASP A 542 9.97 5.97 -21.64
N GLN A 543 9.37 5.75 -22.81
CA GLN A 543 7.92 5.88 -22.99
C GLN A 543 7.11 4.91 -22.15
N ARG A 544 7.66 3.72 -21.87
CA ARG A 544 6.96 2.69 -21.09
C ARG A 544 7.08 2.92 -19.59
N PHE A 545 8.29 3.22 -19.11
CA PHE A 545 8.61 3.23 -17.68
C PHE A 545 8.99 4.60 -17.13
N GLY A 546 9.21 5.62 -17.96
CA GLY A 546 9.61 6.95 -17.50
C GLY A 546 8.63 7.53 -16.47
N THR A 547 7.34 7.57 -16.82
CA THR A 547 6.30 8.06 -15.90
C THR A 547 6.09 7.16 -14.69
N VAL A 548 6.31 5.84 -14.83
CA VAL A 548 6.21 4.86 -13.73
C VAL A 548 7.25 5.19 -12.66
N PHE A 549 8.52 5.35 -13.06
CA PHE A 549 9.59 5.64 -12.11
C PHE A 549 9.43 7.03 -11.50
N THR A 550 9.01 8.03 -12.29
CA THR A 550 8.71 9.36 -11.74
C THR A 550 7.58 9.28 -10.71
N SER A 551 6.49 8.59 -11.03
CA SER A 551 5.34 8.42 -10.14
C SER A 551 5.74 7.74 -8.83
N VAL A 552 6.47 6.62 -8.90
CA VAL A 552 6.95 5.90 -7.71
C VAL A 552 7.94 6.74 -6.90
N TYR A 553 8.98 7.30 -7.51
CA TYR A 553 10.09 7.91 -6.75
C TYR A 553 9.84 9.32 -6.26
N HIS A 554 8.83 9.98 -6.79
CA HIS A 554 8.39 11.28 -6.31
C HIS A 554 7.07 11.20 -5.55
N ASP A 555 6.51 9.99 -5.37
CA ASP A 555 5.27 9.79 -4.61
C ASP A 555 4.11 10.62 -5.20
N VAL A 556 3.94 10.53 -6.53
CA VAL A 556 2.97 11.32 -7.29
C VAL A 556 2.09 10.41 -8.13
N ASN A 557 0.77 10.51 -7.96
CA ASN A 557 -0.19 9.86 -8.86
C ASN A 557 -0.53 10.78 -10.05
N ASN A 558 -0.81 10.20 -11.22
CA ASN A 558 -1.29 10.88 -12.43
C ASN A 558 -0.32 11.95 -12.97
N VAL A 559 0.96 11.60 -13.08
CA VAL A 559 2.05 12.52 -13.45
C VAL A 559 1.75 13.23 -14.78
N GLY A 560 1.83 14.56 -14.78
CA GLY A 560 1.63 15.42 -15.93
C GLY A 560 0.17 15.64 -16.33
N THR A 561 -0.79 15.24 -15.50
CA THR A 561 -2.23 15.45 -15.74
C THR A 561 -2.82 16.50 -14.78
N PRO A 562 -4.04 17.02 -15.03
CA PRO A 562 -4.72 17.90 -14.07
C PRO A 562 -5.00 17.25 -12.71
N GLY A 563 -5.03 15.91 -12.64
CA GLY A 563 -5.23 15.12 -11.42
C GLY A 563 -3.94 14.73 -10.70
N GLU A 564 -2.82 15.35 -11.06
CA GLU A 564 -1.54 15.13 -10.38
C GLU A 564 -1.64 15.48 -8.89
N CYS A 565 -1.27 14.55 -8.01
CA CYS A 565 -1.20 14.80 -6.59
C CYS A 565 -0.07 14.00 -5.92
N GLU A 566 0.73 14.71 -5.12
CA GLU A 566 1.65 14.13 -4.15
C GLU A 566 0.90 13.86 -2.85
N VAL A 567 1.12 12.69 -2.24
CA VAL A 567 0.40 12.32 -1.03
C VAL A 567 1.36 11.65 -0.05
N ASN A 568 1.55 12.22 1.15
CA ASN A 568 2.33 11.55 2.18
C ASN A 568 1.67 10.22 2.59
N ASP A 569 2.39 9.12 2.39
CA ASP A 569 1.91 7.76 2.59
C ASP A 569 1.76 7.38 4.05
N LEU A 570 2.63 7.90 4.92
CA LEU A 570 2.74 7.43 6.30
C LEU A 570 1.92 8.26 7.27
N TYR A 571 1.81 9.57 7.01
CA TYR A 571 1.16 10.56 7.86
C TYR A 571 0.38 11.56 7.01
N LEU A 572 -0.94 11.55 7.16
CA LEU A 572 -1.81 12.36 6.30
C LEU A 572 -3.04 12.88 7.04
N ASP A 573 -3.28 14.18 6.91
CA ASP A 573 -4.55 14.80 7.29
C ASP A 573 -5.53 14.68 6.13
N LEU A 574 -6.70 14.11 6.42
CA LEU A 574 -7.76 13.85 5.47
C LEU A 574 -8.96 14.75 5.74
N GLU A 575 -9.39 15.48 4.73
CA GLU A 575 -10.72 16.08 4.70
C GLU A 575 -11.69 15.14 3.99
N LEU A 576 -12.77 14.79 4.68
CA LEU A 576 -13.79 13.85 4.21
C LEU A 576 -15.14 14.58 4.21
N PRO A 577 -15.32 15.56 3.30
CA PRO A 577 -16.52 16.37 3.28
C PRO A 577 -17.72 15.45 3.04
N ARG A 578 -18.71 15.53 3.94
CA ARG A 578 -20.00 14.89 3.68
C ARG A 578 -20.58 15.52 2.42
N PRO A 579 -21.16 14.72 1.51
CA PRO A 579 -21.86 15.28 0.37
C PRO A 579 -22.93 16.25 0.89
N THR A 580 -22.79 17.54 0.58
CA THR A 580 -23.92 18.47 0.70
C THR A 580 -24.98 17.92 -0.23
N ALA A 581 -26.15 17.56 0.29
CA ALA A 581 -27.19 16.85 -0.46
C ALA A 581 -27.28 17.31 -1.93
N ILE A 582 -26.70 16.54 -2.85
CA ILE A 582 -26.67 16.90 -4.26
C ILE A 582 -28.00 16.43 -4.87
N GLU A 583 -28.94 17.35 -5.05
CA GLU A 583 -30.04 17.19 -6.01
C GLU A 583 -29.41 17.09 -7.41
N ARG A 584 -29.35 15.88 -7.98
CA ARG A 584 -28.85 15.69 -9.34
C ARG A 584 -29.92 16.12 -10.34
N VAL A 585 -29.68 17.24 -11.03
CA VAL A 585 -30.43 17.68 -12.21
C VAL A 585 -29.97 16.84 -13.41
N VAL A 586 -30.86 16.02 -13.96
CA VAL A 586 -30.66 15.39 -15.28
C VAL A 586 -31.24 16.33 -16.32
N ASN A 587 -30.41 16.77 -17.27
CA ASN A 587 -30.78 17.75 -18.28
C ASN A 587 -30.73 17.11 -19.67
N ASP A 588 -31.82 16.46 -20.09
CA ASP A 588 -31.95 15.84 -21.43
C ASP A 588 -32.92 16.64 -22.33
N GLY A 589 -32.71 17.96 -22.32
CA GLY A 589 -33.34 18.99 -23.15
C GLY A 589 -34.53 18.59 -24.02
N VAL A 590 -35.77 18.75 -23.53
CA VAL A 590 -36.96 19.09 -24.34
C VAL A 590 -37.96 19.92 -23.50
N SER A 591 -38.59 20.91 -24.15
CA SER A 591 -39.42 22.02 -23.66
C SER A 591 -40.50 21.75 -22.57
N THR A 592 -40.65 22.73 -21.66
CA THR A 592 -41.55 22.79 -20.49
C THR A 592 -43.03 23.10 -20.80
N ARG A 593 -43.96 22.47 -20.06
CA ARG A 593 -45.36 22.95 -19.90
C ARG A 593 -45.86 22.76 -18.45
N SER A 594 -46.28 23.87 -17.85
CA SER A 594 -46.91 24.09 -16.52
C SER A 594 -46.13 23.68 -15.25
N VAL A 595 -46.16 24.56 -14.25
CA VAL A 595 -45.56 24.41 -12.92
C VAL A 595 -46.69 24.35 -11.88
N ASP A 596 -46.69 23.32 -11.04
CA ASP A 596 -47.57 23.19 -9.87
C ASP A 596 -46.77 23.33 -8.56
N TYR A 597 -47.36 23.98 -7.55
CA TYR A 597 -46.74 24.21 -6.23
C TYR A 597 -47.36 23.29 -5.18
N TYR A 598 -46.55 22.74 -4.27
CA TYR A 598 -47.01 21.91 -3.15
C TYR A 598 -46.33 22.34 -1.85
N ASP A 599 -47.04 22.23 -0.71
CA ASP A 599 -46.45 22.45 0.61
C ASP A 599 -45.67 21.22 1.12
N ILE A 600 -44.98 21.38 2.26
CA ILE A 600 -44.17 20.32 2.90
C ILE A 600 -44.97 19.09 3.34
N THR A 601 -46.31 19.13 3.27
CA THR A 601 -47.23 18.04 3.60
C THR A 601 -47.87 17.41 2.35
N GLY A 602 -47.58 17.91 1.15
CA GLY A 602 -48.08 17.38 -0.12
C GLY A 602 -49.41 17.98 -0.60
N HIS A 603 -49.88 19.09 -0.05
CA HIS A 603 -51.09 19.78 -0.54
C HIS A 603 -50.78 20.75 -1.68
N ARG A 604 -51.56 20.70 -2.76
CA ARG A 604 -51.41 21.58 -3.95
C ARG A 604 -51.81 23.02 -3.63
N MET A 605 -50.96 23.96 -4.02
CA MET A 605 -51.12 25.40 -3.81
C MET A 605 -51.30 26.14 -5.14
N SER A 606 -52.04 27.26 -5.11
CA SER A 606 -52.29 28.09 -6.30
C SER A 606 -51.20 29.13 -6.57
N GLU A 607 -50.39 29.48 -5.58
CA GLU A 607 -49.28 30.46 -5.65
C GLU A 607 -48.14 30.04 -4.69
N PRO A 608 -46.86 30.44 -4.90
CA PRO A 608 -45.74 30.05 -4.04
C PRO A 608 -45.79 30.70 -2.65
N GLY A 609 -45.63 29.89 -1.60
CA GLY A 609 -45.58 30.34 -0.20
C GLY A 609 -44.17 30.76 0.25
N GLN A 610 -44.08 31.55 1.34
CA GLN A 610 -42.79 31.87 1.95
C GLN A 610 -42.25 30.68 2.76
N GLY A 611 -41.12 30.12 2.33
CA GLY A 611 -40.42 29.02 2.98
C GLY A 611 -40.62 27.69 2.25
N VAL A 612 -39.60 27.30 1.47
CA VAL A 612 -39.47 26.06 0.68
C VAL A 612 -40.55 25.86 -0.39
N ASN A 613 -40.16 26.00 -1.65
CA ASN A 613 -41.00 25.66 -2.81
C ASN A 613 -40.46 24.40 -3.50
N ILE A 614 -41.33 23.42 -3.72
CA ILE A 614 -41.09 22.26 -4.59
C ILE A 614 -41.79 22.56 -5.92
N VAL A 615 -41.04 22.73 -7.02
CA VAL A 615 -41.63 22.87 -8.36
C VAL A 615 -41.71 21.49 -8.99
N VAL A 616 -42.91 21.04 -9.37
CA VAL A 616 -43.08 19.78 -10.10
C VAL A 616 -43.31 20.08 -11.57
N THR A 617 -42.50 19.47 -12.45
CA THR A 617 -42.69 19.51 -13.91
C THR A 617 -43.19 18.14 -14.37
N GLN A 618 -44.28 18.14 -15.15
CA GLN A 618 -44.86 16.94 -15.73
C GLN A 618 -44.48 16.84 -17.21
N PHE A 619 -43.87 15.73 -17.62
CA PHE A 619 -43.42 15.53 -18.99
C PHE A 619 -44.49 14.83 -19.83
N THR A 620 -44.39 14.98 -21.16
CA THR A 620 -45.36 14.44 -22.12
C THR A 620 -45.40 12.91 -22.18
N ASP A 621 -44.43 12.22 -21.60
CA ASP A 621 -44.39 10.75 -21.47
C ASP A 621 -45.06 10.24 -20.18
N GLY A 622 -45.60 11.14 -19.35
CA GLY A 622 -46.26 10.81 -18.08
C GLY A 622 -45.33 10.73 -16.88
N THR A 623 -44.02 10.98 -17.05
CA THR A 623 -43.09 11.08 -15.93
C THR A 623 -43.21 12.42 -15.21
N THR A 624 -43.01 12.40 -13.89
CA THR A 624 -43.12 13.57 -13.01
C THR A 624 -41.77 13.80 -12.34
N GLN A 625 -41.22 15.02 -12.46
CA GLN A 625 -39.92 15.36 -11.88
C GLN A 625 -40.05 16.60 -10.98
N VAL A 626 -39.40 16.54 -9.83
CA VAL A 626 -39.27 17.65 -8.89
C VAL A 626 -38.05 18.47 -9.27
N VAL A 627 -38.24 19.76 -9.51
CA VAL A 627 -37.23 20.71 -9.99
C VAL A 627 -37.02 21.77 -8.92
N LYS A 628 -35.99 21.59 -8.08
CA LYS A 628 -35.37 22.61 -7.24
C LYS A 628 -36.12 23.01 -5.97
N THR A 629 -35.36 23.04 -4.87
CA THR A 629 -35.64 23.85 -3.69
C THR A 629 -34.85 25.17 -3.79
N VAL A 630 -35.50 26.33 -3.69
CA VAL A 630 -34.80 27.62 -3.52
C VAL A 630 -34.78 27.96 -2.03
N ASN A 631 -33.58 28.01 -1.46
CA ASN A 631 -33.26 28.82 -0.29
C ASN A 631 -32.18 29.83 -0.70
#